data_AF-A0A518G3P3-F1
#
_entry.id   AF-A0A518G3P3-F1
#
_cell.length_a   1.000
_cell.length_b   1.000
_cell.length_c   1.000
_cell.angle_alpha   90.00
_cell.angle_beta   90.00
_cell.angle_gamma   90.00
#
_symmetry.space_group_name_H-M   'P 1'
#
loop_
_entity.id
_entity.type
_entity.pdbx_description
1 polymer ?
#
loop_
_entity_poly.entity_id
_entity_poly.type
_entity_poly.pdbx_seq_one_letter_code
_entity_poly.pdbx_strand_id
1 'polypeptide(L)'
;MKPLLIALNSISGLMLIRFTISKFAAWPVSVAAFVDMAKPLGIDPTFFRISTGFVIGYAAISFFTNSLILLLKQERNEKFKLLFTFNSLYATGAMTGALFSEFFLRSNPKWLLVYIATGIVSVAVVNLLSRYSKIPQLLRKNSTKVHLKAQSVA
;
A
#
# COMPACT_ATOMS: atom_id res chain seq x y z
N MET A 1 -15.76 7.38 -4.62
CA MET A 1 -14.52 6.57 -4.60
C MET A 1 -13.27 7.39 -4.28
N LYS A 2 -12.99 8.51 -4.95
CA LYS A 2 -11.77 9.31 -4.70
C LYS A 2 -11.52 9.74 -3.24
N PRO A 3 -12.50 10.30 -2.50
CA PRO A 3 -12.27 10.68 -1.10
C PRO A 3 -11.97 9.46 -0.20
N LEU A 4 -12.57 8.31 -0.49
CA LEU A 4 -12.27 7.06 0.20
C LEU A 4 -10.82 6.61 -0.07
N LEU A 5 -10.36 6.66 -1.32
CA LEU A 5 -8.97 6.31 -1.65
C LEU A 5 -7.98 7.25 -0.96
N ILE A 6 -8.25 8.55 -0.93
CA ILE A 6 -7.43 9.52 -0.20
C ILE A 6 -7.33 9.13 1.28
N ALA A 7 -8.47 8.86 1.93
CA ALA A 7 -8.50 8.45 3.33
C ALA A 7 -7.71 7.14 3.57
N LEU A 8 -7.94 6.12 2.74
CA LEU A 8 -7.25 4.83 2.84
C LEU A 8 -5.74 4.96 2.65
N ASN A 9 -5.29 5.76 1.69
CA ASN A 9 -3.87 6.03 1.47
C ASN A 9 -3.27 6.77 2.67
N SER A 10 -3.93 7.80 3.18
CA SER A 10 -3.46 8.55 4.36
C SER A 10 -3.37 7.68 5.61
N ILE A 11 -4.39 6.88 5.89
CA ILE A 11 -4.40 5.96 7.05
C ILE A 11 -3.29 4.92 6.92
N SER A 12 -3.11 4.35 5.72
CA SER A 12 -2.03 3.38 5.45
C SER A 12 -0.65 4.01 5.67
N GLY A 13 -0.45 5.23 5.16
CA GLY A 13 0.79 5.99 5.40
C GLY A 13 1.06 6.22 6.88
N LEU A 14 0.06 6.65 7.66
CA LEU A 14 0.19 6.86 9.11
C LEU A 14 0.53 5.57 9.86
N MET A 15 -0.13 4.46 9.53
CA MET A 15 0.19 3.16 10.11
C MET A 15 1.65 2.76 9.85
N LEU A 16 2.14 2.96 8.62
CA LEU A 16 3.51 2.63 8.25
C LEU A 16 4.54 3.55 8.91
N ILE A 17 4.22 4.83 9.13
CA ILE A 17 5.06 5.73 9.92
C ILE A 17 5.27 5.16 11.33
N ARG A 18 4.20 4.72 12.01
CA ARG A 18 4.32 4.11 13.34
C ARG A 18 5.29 2.93 13.33
N PHE A 19 5.20 2.05 12.33
CA PHE A 19 6.10 0.91 12.20
C PHE A 19 7.53 1.30 11.87
N THR A 20 7.72 2.38 11.10
CA THR A 20 9.03 2.91 10.75
C THR A 20 9.72 3.53 11.96
N ILE A 21 9.00 4.36 12.72
CA ILE A 21 9.50 4.96 13.97
C ILE A 21 9.86 3.86 14.96
N SER A 22 8.98 2.87 15.16
CA SER A 22 9.26 1.76 16.08
C SER A 22 10.52 0.98 15.67
N LYS A 23 10.81 0.88 14.37
CA LYS A 23 12.03 0.25 13.87
C LYS A 23 13.25 1.12 14.13
N PHE A 24 13.22 2.42 13.85
CA PHE A 24 14.40 3.27 14.07
C PHE A 24 14.67 3.55 15.56
N ALA A 25 13.63 3.78 16.36
CA ALA A 25 13.71 4.01 17.80
C ALA A 25 14.05 2.76 18.62
N ALA A 26 14.32 1.62 17.95
CA ALA A 26 14.74 0.36 18.58
C ALA A 26 13.82 -0.08 19.73
N TRP A 27 12.50 0.08 19.57
CA TRP A 27 11.56 -0.34 20.60
C TRP A 27 11.71 -1.83 20.90
N PRO A 28 11.60 -2.27 22.17
CA PRO A 28 11.90 -3.66 22.56
C PRO A 28 11.13 -4.70 21.74
N VAL A 29 9.86 -4.41 21.43
CA VAL A 29 9.01 -5.25 20.60
C VAL A 29 9.55 -5.40 19.17
N SER A 30 10.09 -4.33 18.60
CA SER A 30 10.71 -4.36 17.28
C SER A 30 12.04 -5.09 17.33
N VAL A 31 12.90 -4.80 18.31
CA VAL A 31 14.21 -5.46 18.44
C VAL A 31 14.05 -6.96 18.59
N ALA A 32 13.18 -7.42 19.49
CA ALA A 32 12.91 -8.84 19.68
C ALA A 32 12.38 -9.52 18.40
N ALA A 33 11.54 -8.83 17.62
CA ALA A 33 11.05 -9.35 16.35
C ALA A 33 12.18 -9.57 15.34
N PHE A 34 13.08 -8.60 15.20
CA PHE A 34 14.18 -8.68 14.25
C PHE A 34 15.28 -9.64 14.69
N VAL A 35 15.52 -9.80 15.99
CA VAL A 35 16.42 -10.83 16.51
C VAL A 35 15.89 -12.23 16.17
N ASP A 36 14.58 -12.46 16.33
CA ASP A 36 13.97 -13.74 15.96
C ASP A 36 14.06 -13.99 14.45
N MET A 37 13.70 -13.00 13.63
CA MET A 37 13.73 -13.10 12.17
C MET A 37 15.14 -13.19 11.57
N ALA A 38 16.15 -12.64 12.24
CA ALA A 38 17.52 -12.64 11.75
C ALA A 38 18.25 -13.97 12.00
N LYS A 39 17.84 -14.73 13.03
CA LYS A 39 18.41 -16.06 13.36
C LYS A 39 18.49 -17.01 12.17
N PRO A 40 17.40 -17.30 11.43
CA PRO A 40 17.47 -18.22 10.29
C PRO A 40 18.28 -17.68 9.11
N LEU A 41 18.49 -16.36 9.05
CA LEU A 41 19.22 -15.70 7.96
C LEU A 41 20.71 -15.52 8.25
N GLY A 42 21.14 -15.67 9.51
CA GLY A 42 22.53 -15.44 9.92
C GLY A 42 23.00 -13.99 9.70
N ILE A 43 22.07 -13.04 9.59
CA ILE A 43 22.37 -11.62 9.37
C ILE A 43 22.34 -10.84 10.69
N ASP A 44 22.99 -9.68 10.70
CA ASP A 44 22.93 -8.78 11.86
C ASP A 44 21.49 -8.24 12.06
N PRO A 45 20.87 -8.44 13.26
CA PRO A 45 19.51 -7.99 13.53
C PRO A 45 19.33 -6.47 13.46
N THR A 46 20.38 -5.71 13.75
CA THR A 46 20.33 -4.24 13.74
C THR A 46 20.30 -3.72 12.31
N PHE A 47 21.18 -4.22 11.45
CA PHE A 47 21.16 -3.94 10.03
C PHE A 47 19.83 -4.34 9.39
N PHE A 48 19.32 -5.53 9.71
CA PHE A 48 18.04 -6.00 9.16
C PHE A 48 16.86 -5.13 9.61
N ARG A 49 16.82 -4.72 10.89
CA ARG A 49 15.79 -3.79 11.41
C ARG A 49 15.85 -2.43 10.74
N ILE A 50 17.04 -1.86 10.56
CA ILE A 50 17.21 -0.52 9.99
C ILE A 50 16.87 -0.53 8.50
N SER A 51 17.37 -1.50 7.75
CA SER A 51 17.09 -1.63 6.31
C SER A 51 15.59 -1.80 6.03
N THR A 52 14.91 -2.69 6.76
CA THR A 52 13.44 -2.82 6.66
C THR A 52 12.71 -1.57 7.15
N GLY A 53 13.29 -0.81 8.08
CA GLY A 53 12.82 0.52 8.47
C GLY A 53 12.78 1.49 7.28
N PHE A 54 13.85 1.57 6.50
CA PHE A 54 13.88 2.39 5.29
C PHE A 54 12.89 1.93 4.23
N VAL A 55 12.78 0.62 4.00
CA VAL A 55 11.83 0.05 3.03
C VAL A 55 10.39 0.42 3.39
N ILE A 56 10.01 0.24 4.65
CA ILE A 56 8.67 0.56 5.13
C ILE A 56 8.45 2.07 5.18
N GLY A 57 9.48 2.85 5.52
CA GLY A 57 9.44 4.31 5.52
C GLY A 57 9.19 4.87 4.12
N TYR A 58 9.86 4.34 3.10
CA TYR A 58 9.59 4.72 1.72
C TYR A 58 8.17 4.35 1.30
N ALA A 59 7.69 3.16 1.66
CA ALA A 59 6.30 2.78 1.39
C ALA A 59 5.30 3.74 2.06
N ALA A 60 5.59 4.22 3.27
CA ALA A 60 4.77 5.23 3.94
C ALA A 60 4.70 6.54 3.13
N ILE A 61 5.86 7.03 2.67
CA ILE A 61 5.94 8.23 1.82
C ILE A 61 5.15 8.01 0.52
N SER A 62 5.30 6.85 -0.13
CA SER A 62 4.56 6.50 -1.34
C SER A 62 3.03 6.60 -1.15
N PHE A 63 2.50 6.14 -0.01
CA PHE A 63 1.08 6.28 0.31
C PHE A 63 0.67 7.75 0.49
N PHE A 64 1.48 8.57 1.17
CA PHE A 64 1.20 10.01 1.29
C PHE A 64 1.25 10.73 -0.05
N THR A 65 2.26 10.43 -0.88
CA THR A 65 2.37 10.99 -2.23
C THR A 65 1.15 10.62 -3.07
N ASN A 66 0.69 9.37 -3.00
CA ASN A 66 -0.52 8.93 -3.70
C ASN A 66 -1.77 9.68 -3.22
N SER A 67 -1.92 9.87 -1.91
CA SER A 67 -2.98 10.68 -1.32
C SER A 67 -2.94 12.12 -1.84
N LEU A 68 -1.74 12.72 -1.91
CA LEU A 68 -1.54 14.09 -2.39
C LEU A 68 -1.87 14.24 -3.89
N ILE A 69 -1.46 13.28 -4.72
CA ILE A 69 -1.77 13.26 -6.17
C ILE A 69 -3.30 13.24 -6.38
N LEU A 70 -4.02 12.44 -5.60
CA LEU A 70 -5.49 12.37 -5.65
C LEU A 70 -6.15 13.65 -5.15
N LEU A 71 -5.66 14.24 -4.05
CA LEU A 71 -6.16 15.50 -3.50
C LEU A 71 -6.00 16.67 -4.47
N LEU A 72 -4.82 16.79 -5.08
CA LEU A 72 -4.51 17.86 -6.04
C LEU A 72 -5.11 17.62 -7.43
N LYS A 73 -5.84 16.51 -7.64
CA LYS A 73 -6.44 16.11 -8.92
C LYS A 73 -5.42 16.06 -10.08
N GLN A 74 -4.15 15.80 -9.77
CA GLN A 74 -3.05 15.77 -10.74
C GLN A 74 -2.99 14.46 -11.55
N GLU A 75 -3.98 13.58 -11.37
CA GLU A 75 -4.17 12.29 -12.03
C GLU A 75 -4.15 12.37 -13.56
N ARG A 76 -4.36 13.55 -14.16
CA ARG A 76 -4.41 13.74 -15.61
C ARG A 76 -3.03 13.81 -16.26
N ASN A 77 -1.99 14.14 -15.49
CA ASN A 77 -0.62 14.28 -15.97
C ASN A 77 0.09 12.91 -15.97
N GLU A 78 0.67 12.53 -17.12
CA GLU A 78 1.34 11.23 -17.32
C GLU A 78 2.51 10.98 -16.34
N LYS A 79 3.20 12.02 -15.87
CA LYS A 79 4.29 11.88 -14.89
C LYS A 79 3.76 11.46 -13.51
N PHE A 80 2.74 12.17 -13.02
CA PHE A 80 2.09 11.85 -11.74
C PHE A 80 1.34 10.53 -11.78
N LYS A 81 0.81 10.19 -12.95
CA LYS A 81 0.39 8.83 -13.27
C LYS A 81 1.56 7.88 -13.03
N LEU A 82 2.64 7.89 -13.81
CA LEU A 82 3.71 6.89 -13.62
C LEU A 82 4.18 6.77 -12.15
N LEU A 83 4.34 7.90 -11.48
CA LEU A 83 4.69 7.96 -10.05
C LEU A 83 3.68 7.23 -9.15
N PHE A 84 2.38 7.46 -9.32
CA PHE A 84 1.35 6.80 -8.52
C PHE A 84 1.32 5.27 -8.72
N THR A 85 1.59 4.79 -9.95
CA THR A 85 1.67 3.35 -10.21
C THR A 85 2.90 2.77 -9.55
N PHE A 86 4.05 3.42 -9.72
CA PHE A 86 5.31 2.99 -9.12
C PHE A 86 5.20 2.91 -7.59
N ASN A 87 4.66 3.94 -6.96
CA ASN A 87 4.39 3.99 -5.52
C ASN A 87 3.49 2.84 -5.05
N SER A 88 2.43 2.55 -5.79
CA SER A 88 1.50 1.47 -5.43
C SER A 88 2.13 0.09 -5.61
N LEU A 89 2.94 -0.11 -6.65
CA LEU A 89 3.71 -1.35 -6.85
C LEU A 89 4.77 -1.53 -5.77
N TYR A 90 5.54 -0.48 -5.46
CA TYR A 90 6.54 -0.51 -4.41
C TYR A 90 5.90 -0.88 -3.06
N ALA A 91 4.81 -0.20 -2.69
CA ALA A 91 4.09 -0.48 -1.45
C ALA A 91 3.56 -1.92 -1.40
N THR A 92 3.03 -2.43 -2.52
CA THR A 92 2.59 -3.82 -2.64
C THR A 92 3.76 -4.78 -2.40
N GLY A 93 4.90 -4.56 -3.07
CA GLY A 93 6.10 -5.39 -2.92
C GLY A 93 6.66 -5.36 -1.50
N ALA A 94 6.79 -4.17 -0.92
CA ALA A 94 7.28 -3.99 0.44
C ALA A 94 6.41 -4.69 1.49
N MET A 95 5.09 -4.55 1.39
CA MET A 95 4.16 -5.17 2.35
C MET A 95 4.02 -6.68 2.14
N THR A 96 4.05 -7.13 0.89
CA THR A 96 4.09 -8.57 0.57
C THR A 96 5.38 -9.18 1.12
N GLY A 97 6.53 -8.55 0.91
CA GLY A 97 7.80 -8.98 1.50
C GLY A 97 7.78 -9.01 3.04
N ALA A 98 7.09 -8.06 3.68
CA ALA A 98 6.88 -8.06 5.13
C ALA A 98 5.99 -9.24 5.57
N LEU A 99 4.92 -9.58 4.83
CA LEU A 99 4.10 -10.76 5.08
C LEU A 99 4.91 -12.05 4.96
N PHE A 100 5.68 -12.20 3.88
CA PHE A 100 6.57 -13.34 3.70
C PHE A 100 7.59 -13.43 4.86
N SER A 101 8.21 -12.32 5.23
CA SER A 101 9.16 -12.28 6.35
C SER A 101 8.50 -12.71 7.66
N GLU A 102 7.26 -12.32 7.90
CA GLU A 102 6.52 -12.69 9.11
C GLU A 102 6.18 -14.18 9.18
N PHE A 103 5.87 -14.83 8.05
CA PHE A 103 5.53 -16.27 8.01
C PHE A 103 6.74 -17.19 7.91
N PHE A 104 7.81 -16.77 7.23
CA PHE A 104 8.95 -17.65 6.95
C PHE A 104 10.13 -17.45 7.90
N LEU A 105 10.33 -16.24 8.44
CA LEU A 105 11.49 -15.94 9.27
C LEU A 105 11.17 -15.95 10.76
N ARG A 106 9.89 -15.83 11.12
CA ARG A 106 9.47 -15.70 12.51
C ARG A 106 9.03 -17.04 13.07
N SER A 107 9.44 -17.33 14.31
CA SER A 107 9.08 -18.57 15.01
C SER A 107 7.58 -18.63 15.32
N ASN A 108 6.97 -17.46 15.60
CA ASN A 108 5.54 -17.32 15.84
C ASN A 108 4.99 -16.07 15.13
N PRO A 109 4.16 -16.21 14.09
CA PRO A 109 3.62 -15.07 13.36
C PRO A 109 2.64 -14.29 14.23
N LYS A 110 2.78 -12.96 14.26
CA LYS A 110 1.82 -12.08 14.93
C LYS A 110 0.69 -11.74 13.98
N TRP A 111 -0.45 -12.40 14.17
CA TRP A 111 -1.66 -12.20 13.36
C TRP A 111 -2.10 -10.75 13.20
N LEU A 112 -1.93 -9.90 14.23
CA LEU A 112 -2.24 -8.48 14.11
C LEU A 112 -1.40 -7.78 13.01
N LEU A 113 -0.11 -8.08 12.92
CA LEU A 113 0.77 -7.53 11.87
C LEU A 113 0.38 -8.04 10.49
N VAL A 114 0.01 -9.32 10.41
CA VAL A 114 -0.49 -9.95 9.18
C VAL A 114 -1.74 -9.23 8.68
N TYR A 115 -2.74 -9.01 9.54
CA TYR A 115 -3.97 -8.32 9.14
C TYR A 115 -3.71 -6.89 8.65
N ILE A 116 -2.84 -6.15 9.34
CA ILE A 116 -2.49 -4.79 8.93
C ILE A 116 -1.78 -4.81 7.56
N ALA A 117 -0.78 -5.67 7.39
CA ALA A 117 -0.05 -5.76 6.13
C ALA A 117 -0.97 -6.19 4.97
N THR A 118 -1.85 -7.18 5.18
CA THR A 118 -2.85 -7.59 4.18
C THR A 118 -3.82 -6.46 3.83
N GLY A 119 -4.27 -5.69 4.83
CA GLY A 119 -5.11 -4.52 4.60
C GLY A 119 -4.41 -3.47 3.72
N ILE A 120 -3.14 -3.18 4.01
CA ILE A 120 -2.35 -2.21 3.24
C ILE A 120 -2.08 -2.72 1.81
N VAL A 121 -1.77 -4.01 1.63
CA VAL A 121 -1.66 -4.64 0.31
C VAL A 121 -2.97 -4.48 -0.46
N SER A 122 -4.11 -4.73 0.19
CA SER A 122 -5.43 -4.58 -0.44
C SER A 122 -5.67 -3.14 -0.90
N VAL A 123 -5.30 -2.14 -0.09
CA VAL A 123 -5.39 -0.72 -0.49
C VAL A 123 -4.46 -0.43 -1.68
N ALA A 124 -3.23 -0.93 -1.67
CA ALA A 124 -2.29 -0.74 -2.78
C ALA A 124 -2.76 -1.40 -4.09
N VAL A 125 -3.36 -2.59 -4.00
CA VAL A 125 -3.98 -3.27 -5.14
C VAL A 125 -5.20 -2.50 -5.62
N VAL A 126 -6.07 -2.02 -4.73
CA VAL A 126 -7.21 -1.17 -5.11
C VAL A 126 -6.74 0.14 -5.76
N ASN A 127 -5.63 0.73 -5.31
CA ASN A 127 -5.04 1.89 -5.99
C ASN A 127 -4.64 1.56 -7.43
N LEU A 128 -3.95 0.43 -7.65
CA LEU A 128 -3.57 -0.04 -8.98
C LEU A 128 -4.80 -0.32 -9.85
N LEU A 129 -5.75 -1.07 -9.32
CA LEU A 129 -6.99 -1.42 -10.01
C LEU A 129 -7.83 -0.18 -10.33
N SER A 130 -7.96 0.78 -9.41
CA SER A 130 -8.71 2.03 -9.65
C SER A 130 -8.25 2.79 -10.89
N ARG A 131 -7.04 2.50 -11.34
CA ARG A 131 -6.40 3.12 -12.47
C ARG A 131 -6.41 2.30 -13.75
N TYR A 132 -6.14 1.01 -13.67
CA TYR A 132 -6.19 0.12 -14.85
C TYR A 132 -7.60 -0.36 -15.18
N SER A 133 -8.50 -0.26 -14.19
CA SER A 133 -9.88 -0.62 -14.35
C SER A 133 -10.58 0.36 -15.30
N LYS A 134 -10.94 -0.14 -16.48
CA LYS A 134 -11.94 0.48 -17.37
C LYS A 134 -13.36 0.45 -16.77
N ILE A 135 -13.58 -0.01 -15.53
CA ILE A 135 -14.91 -0.10 -14.90
C ILE A 135 -15.68 1.23 -14.98
N PRO A 136 -15.09 2.42 -14.75
CA PRO A 136 -15.82 3.69 -14.91
C PRO A 136 -16.28 3.93 -16.36
N GLN A 137 -15.51 3.48 -17.35
CA GLN A 137 -15.84 3.64 -18.77
C GLN A 137 -16.89 2.61 -19.23
N LEU A 138 -16.85 1.39 -18.71
CA LEU A 138 -17.83 0.34 -19.01
C LEU A 138 -19.20 0.63 -18.39
N LEU A 139 -19.24 1.12 -17.16
CA LEU A 139 -20.48 1.58 -16.53
C LEU A 139 -21.07 2.79 -17.26
N ARG A 140 -20.24 3.76 -17.66
CA ARG A 140 -20.68 4.93 -18.44
C ARG A 140 -21.20 4.55 -19.82
N LYS A 141 -20.55 3.60 -20.51
CA LYS A 141 -20.96 3.09 -21.83
C LYS A 141 -22.33 2.40 -21.79
N ASN A 142 -22.66 1.72 -20.69
CA ASN A 142 -23.97 1.09 -20.52
C ASN A 142 -25.08 2.11 -20.20
N SER A 143 -24.79 3.16 -19.42
CA SER A 143 -25.76 4.23 -19.15
C SER A 143 -26.15 5.00 -20.41
N THR A 144 -25.20 5.26 -21.33
CA THR A 144 -25.50 5.96 -22.59
C THR A 144 -26.33 5.10 -23.54
N LYS A 145 -26.13 3.78 -23.56
CA LYS A 145 -26.95 2.85 -24.37
C LYS A 145 -28.40 2.79 -23.91
N VAL A 146 -28.66 2.83 -22.60
CA VAL A 146 -30.02 2.82 -22.05
C VAL A 146 -30.77 4.11 -22.42
N HIS A 147 -30.09 5.25 -22.39
CA HIS A 147 -30.71 6.52 -22.75
C HIS A 147 -31.07 6.64 -24.24
N LEU A 148 -30.23 6.10 -25.13
CA LEU A 148 -30.49 6.08 -26.58
C LEU A 148 -31.63 5.13 -26.95
N LYS A 149 -31.78 4.01 -26.24
CA LYS A 149 -32.86 3.05 -26.48
C LYS A 149 -34.23 3.57 -26.01
N ALA A 150 -34.25 4.44 -24.99
CA ALA A 150 -35.48 5.06 -24.50
C ALA A 150 -36.00 6.18 -25.43
N GLN A 151 -35.11 6.86 -26.17
CA GLN A 151 -35.50 7.90 -27.13
C GLN A 151 -35.93 7.35 -28.51
N SER A 152 -35.58 6.12 -28.85
CA SER A 152 -35.99 5.49 -30.12
C SER A 152 -37.34 4.75 -30.06
N VAL A 153 -38.01 4.74 -28.91
CA VAL A 153 -39.28 4.02 -28.68
C VAL A 153 -40.41 4.99 -28.27
N ALA A 154 -40.18 6.31 -28.39
CA ALA A 154 -41.18 7.35 -28.18
C ALA A 154 -41.55 8.01 -29.51
#